data_AF-A0AA96FX80-F1
#
_entry.id   AF-A0AA96FX80-F1
#
_cell.length_a   1.000
_cell.length_b   1.000
_cell.length_c   1.000
_cell.angle_alpha   90.00
_cell.angle_beta   90.00
_cell.angle_gamma   90.00
#
_symmetry.space_group_name_H-M   'P 1'
#
loop_
_entity.id
_entity.type
_entity.pdbx_description
1 polymer ?
#
loop_
_entity_poly.entity_id
_entity_poly.type
_entity_poly.pdbx_seq_one_letter_code
_entity_poly.pdbx_strand_id
1 'polypeptide(L)'
;MTTTADPATEPGPGEQRAADLARIVGQALAYRPAEDRTPADAAEVQAITDAVIRLLIGAPLRSDGKLIIVALAAEAGLRRNKLTHKHTGLKDLFHALVKSVQAIPGRNGDADQARRRKQDEDLARVRAERDELRVLTQQLARVVHVLELEKHALEEANSALEQDLAARGGVTDLATHRHGRRR
;
A
#
# COMPACT_ATOMS: atom_id res chain seq x y z
N MET A 1 22.84 34.79 -15.05
CA MET A 1 22.13 34.52 -13.77
C MET A 1 20.69 34.17 -14.12
N THR A 2 20.29 32.92 -13.83
CA THR A 2 18.94 32.45 -13.41
C THR A 2 17.72 32.97 -14.20
N THR A 3 16.84 32.16 -14.79
CA THR A 3 16.10 31.06 -14.16
C THR A 3 15.46 30.18 -15.23
N THR A 4 15.66 28.87 -15.05
CA THR A 4 14.89 27.75 -15.60
C THR A 4 13.41 27.89 -15.23
N ALA A 5 12.51 27.95 -16.21
CA ALA A 5 11.08 27.77 -15.98
C ALA A 5 10.61 26.55 -16.78
N ASP A 6 10.16 25.54 -16.03
CA ASP A 6 9.51 24.31 -16.47
C ASP A 6 8.43 24.57 -17.54
N PRO A 7 8.40 23.81 -18.64
CA PRO A 7 7.22 23.78 -19.49
C PRO A 7 6.13 23.01 -18.75
N ALA A 8 5.09 23.75 -18.37
CA ALA A 8 3.86 23.25 -17.79
C ALA A 8 3.41 21.96 -18.50
N THR A 9 3.22 20.91 -17.70
CA THR A 9 2.57 19.67 -18.10
C THR A 9 1.20 20.00 -18.65
N GLU A 10 1.10 20.10 -19.98
CA GLU A 10 -0.18 20.19 -20.66
C GLU A 10 -0.95 18.89 -20.37
N PRO A 11 -2.16 18.97 -19.80
CA PRO A 11 -2.99 17.79 -19.63
C PRO A 11 -3.24 17.20 -21.02
N GLY A 12 -3.08 15.88 -21.12
CA GLY A 12 -3.11 15.18 -22.40
C GLY A 12 -4.52 15.21 -23.03
N PRO A 13 -4.66 14.99 -24.35
CA PRO A 13 -5.92 15.12 -25.09
C PRO A 13 -7.07 14.23 -24.57
N GLY A 14 -6.78 13.20 -23.77
CA GLY A 14 -7.78 12.40 -23.07
C GLY A 14 -8.41 13.12 -21.87
N GLU A 15 -7.64 13.97 -21.18
CA GLU A 15 -8.07 14.78 -20.04
C GLU A 15 -8.94 15.96 -20.50
N GLN A 16 -8.58 16.68 -21.57
CA GLN A 16 -9.47 17.70 -22.15
C GLN A 16 -10.78 17.08 -22.65
N ARG A 17 -10.73 15.92 -23.32
CA ARG A 17 -11.96 15.24 -23.79
C ARG A 17 -12.85 14.79 -22.64
N ALA A 18 -12.27 14.31 -21.54
CA ALA A 18 -13.02 13.96 -20.35
C ALA A 18 -13.63 15.20 -19.67
N ALA A 19 -12.88 16.30 -19.58
CA ALA A 19 -13.35 17.57 -19.04
C ALA A 19 -14.45 18.21 -19.91
N ASP A 20 -14.35 18.09 -21.24
CA ASP A 20 -15.34 18.58 -22.19
C ASP A 20 -16.63 17.76 -22.13
N LEU A 21 -16.53 16.43 -22.03
CA LEU A 21 -17.70 15.58 -21.81
C LEU A 21 -18.34 15.87 -20.44
N ALA A 22 -17.56 16.07 -19.39
CA ALA A 22 -18.09 16.47 -18.08
C ALA A 22 -18.82 17.81 -18.14
N ARG A 23 -18.29 18.79 -18.91
CA ARG A 23 -18.91 20.10 -19.12
C ARG A 23 -20.21 20.00 -19.90
N ILE A 24 -20.21 19.27 -21.02
CA ILE A 24 -21.38 19.11 -21.89
C ILE A 24 -22.48 18.33 -21.17
N VAL A 25 -22.12 17.28 -20.43
CA VAL A 25 -23.08 16.51 -19.61
C VAL A 25 -23.60 17.39 -18.46
N GLY A 26 -22.75 18.16 -17.80
CA GLY A 26 -23.16 19.14 -16.78
C GLY A 26 -24.12 20.21 -17.32
N GLN A 27 -23.93 20.66 -18.55
CA GLN A 27 -24.81 21.61 -19.25
C GLN A 27 -26.11 20.96 -19.73
N ALA A 28 -26.08 19.74 -20.24
CA ALA A 28 -27.29 19.01 -20.65
C ALA A 28 -28.18 18.67 -19.44
N LEU A 29 -27.57 18.41 -18.28
CA LEU A 29 -28.27 18.24 -17.01
C LEU A 29 -28.74 19.57 -16.39
N ALA A 30 -28.33 20.71 -16.96
CA ALA A 30 -28.85 22.04 -16.63
C ALA A 30 -30.24 22.31 -17.22
N TYR A 31 -30.80 21.41 -18.03
CA TYR A 31 -32.09 21.58 -18.72
C TYR A 31 -33.35 21.38 -17.83
N ARG A 32 -33.22 21.36 -16.49
CA ARG A 32 -34.36 21.61 -15.59
C ARG A 32 -34.36 23.12 -15.30
N PRO A 33 -35.50 23.84 -15.46
CA PRO A 33 -35.52 25.30 -15.58
C PRO A 33 -34.64 25.95 -14.53
N ALA A 34 -33.74 26.81 -14.98
CA ALA A 34 -32.65 27.41 -14.20
C ALA A 34 -33.13 28.37 -13.09
N GLU A 35 -34.44 28.48 -12.89
CA GLU A 35 -35.08 29.54 -12.10
C GLU A 35 -35.02 29.28 -10.58
N ASP A 36 -34.76 28.05 -10.12
CA ASP A 36 -34.72 27.67 -8.69
C ASP A 36 -33.39 27.06 -8.19
N ARG A 37 -32.30 27.12 -8.98
CA ARG A 37 -31.02 26.47 -8.58
C ARG A 37 -30.31 27.25 -7.47
N THR A 38 -30.33 26.71 -6.26
CA THR A 38 -29.44 27.20 -5.19
C THR A 38 -27.98 26.84 -5.50
N PRO A 39 -27.00 27.62 -5.03
CA PRO A 39 -25.58 27.29 -5.19
C PRO A 39 -25.20 25.94 -4.57
N ALA A 40 -25.93 25.49 -3.55
CA ALA A 40 -25.77 24.16 -2.97
C ALA A 40 -26.12 23.05 -3.98
N ASP A 41 -27.10 23.27 -4.85
CA ASP A 41 -27.53 22.30 -5.86
C ASP A 41 -26.46 22.13 -6.94
N ALA A 42 -25.79 23.22 -7.32
CA ALA A 42 -24.68 23.18 -8.27
C ALA A 42 -23.50 22.39 -7.71
N ALA A 43 -23.15 22.60 -6.44
CA ALA A 43 -22.10 21.83 -5.76
C ALA A 43 -22.47 20.33 -5.64
N GLU A 44 -23.74 20.01 -5.33
CA GLU A 44 -24.23 18.63 -5.32
C GLU A 44 -24.10 17.97 -6.70
N VAL A 45 -24.49 18.67 -7.77
CA VAL A 45 -24.38 18.18 -9.16
C VAL A 45 -22.92 17.91 -9.54
N GLN A 46 -22.02 18.83 -9.19
CA GLN A 46 -20.59 18.67 -9.46
C GLN A 46 -20.02 17.46 -8.70
N ALA A 47 -20.32 17.33 -7.40
CA ALA A 47 -19.87 16.21 -6.58
C ALA A 47 -20.37 14.85 -7.11
N ILE A 48 -21.61 14.79 -7.61
CA ILE A 48 -22.17 13.59 -8.23
C ILE A 48 -21.44 13.29 -9.54
N THR A 49 -21.21 14.29 -10.38
CA THR A 49 -20.55 14.12 -11.69
C THR A 49 -19.11 13.61 -11.52
N ASP A 50 -18.35 14.21 -10.60
CA ASP A 50 -16.98 13.77 -10.30
C ASP A 50 -16.95 12.35 -9.72
N ALA A 51 -17.96 11.99 -8.92
CA ALA A 51 -18.11 10.65 -8.38
C ALA A 51 -18.43 9.62 -9.47
N VAL A 52 -19.28 9.96 -10.44
CA VAL A 52 -19.57 9.10 -11.61
C VAL A 52 -18.29 8.84 -12.39
N ILE A 53 -17.50 9.86 -12.68
CA ILE A 53 -16.24 9.71 -13.43
C ILE A 53 -15.29 8.77 -12.68
N ARG A 54 -15.04 9.03 -11.39
CA ARG A 54 -14.18 8.19 -10.54
C ARG A 54 -14.61 6.73 -10.49
N LEU A 55 -15.91 6.47 -10.37
CA LEU A 55 -16.45 5.12 -10.37
C LEU A 55 -16.29 4.43 -11.73
N LEU A 56 -16.52 5.13 -12.83
CA LEU A 56 -16.40 4.56 -14.17
C LEU A 56 -14.95 4.28 -14.58
N ILE A 57 -13.98 5.07 -14.10
CA ILE A 57 -12.54 4.82 -14.32
C ILE A 57 -11.93 3.82 -13.32
N GLY A 58 -12.69 3.40 -12.29
CA GLY A 58 -12.23 2.44 -11.29
C GLY A 58 -11.30 3.02 -10.21
N ALA A 59 -11.35 4.34 -9.96
CA ALA A 59 -10.56 5.03 -8.93
C ALA A 59 -11.46 5.66 -7.84
N PRO A 60 -12.23 4.86 -7.09
CA PRO A 60 -13.06 5.36 -5.99
C PRO A 60 -12.21 5.87 -4.82
N LEU A 61 -12.65 6.95 -4.17
CA LEU A 61 -11.99 7.56 -3.01
C LEU A 61 -12.75 7.32 -1.70
N ARG A 62 -14.09 7.22 -1.76
CA ARG A 62 -14.96 7.16 -0.58
C ARG A 62 -15.92 5.96 -0.59
N SER A 63 -15.88 5.15 -1.64
CA SER A 63 -16.77 4.00 -1.85
C SER A 63 -15.99 2.71 -2.13
N ASP A 64 -16.71 1.60 -2.14
CA ASP A 64 -16.19 0.26 -2.47
C ASP A 64 -16.02 0.04 -3.99
N GLY A 65 -16.19 1.09 -4.81
CA GLY A 65 -16.01 1.03 -6.26
C GLY A 65 -17.13 0.33 -7.01
N LYS A 66 -18.21 -0.08 -6.34
CA LYS A 66 -19.33 -0.75 -7.01
C LYS A 66 -20.10 0.24 -7.88
N LEU A 67 -20.50 -0.20 -9.08
CA LEU A 67 -21.32 0.60 -10.00
C LEU A 67 -22.81 0.59 -9.60
N ILE A 68 -23.11 0.99 -8.36
CA ILE A 68 -24.46 1.04 -7.78
C ILE A 68 -24.75 2.41 -7.15
N ILE A 69 -26.04 2.76 -7.04
CA ILE A 69 -26.47 4.08 -6.51
C ILE A 69 -25.94 4.33 -5.10
N VAL A 70 -25.86 3.29 -4.26
CA VAL A 70 -25.38 3.43 -2.87
C VAL A 70 -23.91 3.83 -2.83
N ALA A 71 -23.09 3.21 -3.67
CA ALA A 71 -21.68 3.54 -3.81
C ALA A 71 -21.48 4.93 -4.43
N LEU A 72 -22.29 5.30 -5.43
CA LEU A 72 -22.30 6.66 -5.99
C LEU A 72 -22.62 7.73 -4.95
N ALA A 73 -23.62 7.47 -4.10
CA ALA A 73 -23.98 8.38 -3.01
C ALA A 73 -22.82 8.56 -2.02
N ALA A 74 -22.21 7.44 -1.60
CA ALA A 74 -21.04 7.47 -0.72
C ALA A 74 -19.84 8.20 -1.35
N GLU A 75 -19.58 7.96 -2.64
CA GLU A 75 -18.48 8.56 -3.38
C GLU A 75 -18.64 10.09 -3.53
N ALA A 76 -19.87 10.54 -3.79
CA ALA A 76 -20.26 11.95 -3.86
C ALA A 76 -20.37 12.62 -2.48
N GLY A 77 -20.32 11.85 -1.38
CA GLY A 77 -20.53 12.39 -0.02
C GLY A 77 -21.96 12.82 0.25
N LEU A 78 -22.94 12.23 -0.46
CA LEU A 78 -24.35 12.60 -0.38
C LEU A 78 -25.20 11.45 0.17
N ARG A 79 -26.37 11.79 0.71
CA ARG A 79 -27.38 10.78 1.06
C ARG A 79 -28.05 10.23 -0.20
N ARG A 80 -28.32 8.93 -0.24
CA ARG A 80 -29.02 8.25 -1.35
C ARG A 80 -30.31 8.97 -1.79
N ASN A 81 -31.06 9.52 -0.83
CA ASN A 81 -32.32 10.22 -1.10
C ASN A 81 -32.16 11.40 -2.07
N LYS A 82 -30.99 12.05 -2.10
CA LYS A 82 -30.70 13.14 -3.03
C LYS A 82 -30.69 12.64 -4.48
N LEU A 83 -30.13 11.46 -4.73
CA LEU A 83 -30.09 10.83 -6.06
C LEU A 83 -31.45 10.24 -6.48
N THR A 84 -32.32 9.86 -5.53
CA THR A 84 -33.63 9.27 -5.85
C THR A 84 -34.78 10.26 -5.92
N HIS A 85 -34.65 11.45 -5.33
CA HIS A 85 -35.74 12.44 -5.28
C HIS A 85 -35.40 13.78 -5.94
N LYS A 86 -34.14 14.24 -5.85
CA LYS A 86 -33.73 15.57 -6.33
C LYS A 86 -32.97 15.49 -7.66
N HIS A 87 -31.97 14.62 -7.71
CA HIS A 87 -31.04 14.44 -8.82
C HIS A 87 -31.35 13.15 -9.60
N THR A 88 -32.62 12.88 -9.88
CA THR A 88 -33.06 11.66 -10.57
C THR A 88 -32.48 11.52 -11.97
N GLY A 89 -32.35 12.63 -12.72
CA GLY A 89 -31.71 12.61 -14.04
C GLY A 89 -30.25 12.17 -14.02
N LEU A 90 -29.50 12.53 -12.95
CA LEU A 90 -28.12 12.09 -12.76
C LEU A 90 -28.04 10.59 -12.41
N LYS A 91 -28.99 10.08 -11.63
CA LYS A 91 -29.14 8.65 -11.38
C LYS A 91 -29.40 7.89 -12.69
N ASP A 92 -30.30 8.40 -13.52
CA ASP A 92 -30.67 7.74 -14.78
C ASP A 92 -29.51 7.77 -15.79
N LEU A 93 -28.79 8.89 -15.87
CA LEU A 93 -27.53 9.01 -16.61
C LEU A 93 -26.49 7.99 -16.13
N PHE A 94 -26.29 7.87 -14.81
CA PHE A 94 -25.36 6.91 -14.24
C PHE A 94 -25.73 5.47 -14.66
N HIS A 95 -27.01 5.09 -14.59
CA HIS A 95 -27.45 3.78 -15.06
C HIS A 95 -27.23 3.58 -16.55
N ALA A 96 -27.48 4.61 -17.38
CA ALA A 96 -27.22 4.54 -18.81
C ALA A 96 -25.73 4.36 -19.13
N LEU A 97 -24.85 5.06 -18.41
CA LEU A 97 -23.39 4.95 -18.54
C LEU A 97 -22.88 3.60 -18.05
N VAL A 98 -23.36 3.10 -16.93
CA VAL A 98 -23.01 1.76 -16.44
C VAL A 98 -23.44 0.69 -17.45
N LYS A 99 -24.65 0.82 -18.01
CA LYS A 99 -25.14 -0.09 -19.04
C LYS A 99 -24.30 -0.01 -20.32
N SER A 100 -23.91 1.19 -20.77
CA SER A 100 -23.08 1.34 -21.97
C SER A 100 -21.67 0.78 -21.78
N VAL A 101 -21.08 0.95 -20.59
CA VAL A 101 -19.78 0.38 -20.24
C VAL A 101 -19.84 -1.15 -20.12
N GLN A 102 -20.92 -1.69 -19.56
CA GLN A 102 -21.12 -3.15 -19.43
C GLN A 102 -21.54 -3.82 -20.75
N ALA A 103 -22.20 -3.08 -21.65
CA ALA A 103 -22.61 -3.59 -22.96
C ALA A 103 -21.45 -3.75 -23.95
N ILE A 104 -20.25 -3.24 -23.64
CA ILE A 104 -19.04 -3.49 -24.42
C ILE A 104 -18.47 -4.85 -24.01
N PRO A 105 -18.61 -5.91 -24.83
CA PRO A 105 -18.06 -7.23 -24.49
C PRO A 105 -16.54 -7.12 -24.39
N GLY A 106 -15.98 -7.51 -23.24
CA GLY A 106 -14.52 -7.58 -23.03
C GLY A 106 -13.88 -6.41 -22.28
N ARG A 107 -14.63 -5.37 -21.84
CA ARG A 107 -13.99 -4.22 -21.17
C ARG A 107 -13.64 -4.45 -19.69
N ASN A 108 -14.46 -5.12 -18.87
CA ASN A 108 -14.33 -5.01 -17.40
C ASN A 108 -14.57 -6.29 -16.55
N GLY A 109 -14.57 -7.49 -17.14
CA GLY A 109 -14.81 -8.73 -16.39
C GLY A 109 -13.57 -9.59 -16.24
N ASP A 110 -13.18 -10.19 -17.35
CA ASP A 110 -12.27 -11.34 -17.31
C ASP A 110 -10.81 -10.93 -17.18
N ALA A 111 -10.37 -9.89 -17.89
CA ALA A 111 -8.99 -9.41 -17.85
C ALA A 111 -8.62 -8.82 -16.48
N ASP A 112 -9.50 -8.01 -15.90
CA ASP A 112 -9.28 -7.44 -14.57
C ASP A 112 -9.41 -8.49 -13.46
N GLN A 113 -10.32 -9.45 -13.61
CA GLN A 113 -10.41 -10.55 -12.65
C GLN A 113 -9.20 -11.50 -12.76
N ALA A 114 -8.69 -11.77 -13.95
CA ALA A 114 -7.46 -12.53 -14.14
C ALA A 114 -6.25 -11.79 -13.56
N ARG A 115 -6.15 -10.47 -13.74
CA ARG A 115 -5.11 -9.64 -13.10
C ARG A 115 -5.18 -9.69 -11.58
N ARG A 116 -6.39 -9.57 -11.00
CA ARG A 116 -6.59 -9.68 -9.55
C ARG A 116 -6.20 -11.06 -9.02
N ARG A 117 -6.64 -12.13 -9.68
CA ARG A 117 -6.27 -13.51 -9.31
C ARG A 117 -4.76 -13.70 -9.32
N LYS A 118 -4.08 -13.23 -10.37
CA LYS A 118 -2.62 -13.28 -10.46
C LYS A 118 -1.95 -12.48 -9.34
N GLN A 119 -2.47 -11.30 -9.03
CA GLN A 119 -1.96 -10.49 -7.91
C GLN A 119 -2.16 -11.19 -6.56
N ASP A 120 -3.31 -11.83 -6.34
CA ASP A 120 -3.58 -12.59 -5.12
C ASP A 120 -2.66 -13.81 -4.99
N GLU A 121 -2.39 -14.52 -6.09
CA GLU A 121 -1.42 -15.62 -6.16
C GLU A 121 0.01 -15.13 -5.87
N ASP A 122 0.44 -14.02 -6.47
CA ASP A 122 1.76 -13.43 -6.22
C ASP A 122 1.89 -12.97 -4.76
N LEU A 123 0.84 -12.38 -4.17
CA LEU A 123 0.82 -12.01 -2.75
C LEU A 123 0.88 -13.23 -1.83
N ALA A 124 0.18 -14.31 -2.18
CA ALA A 124 0.25 -15.56 -1.43
C ALA A 124 1.67 -16.16 -1.47
N ARG A 125 2.31 -16.16 -2.65
CA ARG A 125 3.70 -16.62 -2.83
C ARG A 125 4.66 -15.79 -1.96
N VAL A 126 4.62 -14.47 -2.06
CA VAL A 126 5.52 -13.58 -1.29
C VAL A 126 5.30 -13.72 0.22
N ARG A 127 4.05 -13.96 0.68
CA ARG A 127 3.78 -14.21 2.10
C ARG A 127 4.39 -15.52 2.57
N ALA A 128 4.29 -16.58 1.77
CA ALA A 128 4.91 -17.87 2.07
C ALA A 128 6.44 -17.74 2.16
N GLU A 129 7.08 -17.12 1.17
CA GLU A 129 8.53 -16.88 1.15
C GLU A 129 8.99 -16.07 2.38
N ARG A 130 8.24 -15.02 2.75
CA ARG A 130 8.53 -14.22 3.94
C ARG A 130 8.45 -15.06 5.22
N ASP A 131 7.46 -15.94 5.33
CA ASP A 131 7.28 -16.75 6.53
C ASP A 131 8.35 -17.84 6.63
N GLU A 132 8.77 -18.43 5.51
CA GLU A 132 9.94 -19.32 5.44
C GLU A 132 11.23 -18.62 5.87
N LEU A 133 11.49 -17.42 5.33
CA LEU A 133 12.66 -16.62 5.71
C LEU A 133 12.67 -16.27 7.19
N ARG A 134 11.51 -15.95 7.77
CA ARG A 134 11.40 -15.71 9.22
C ARG A 134 11.77 -16.93 10.05
N VAL A 135 11.29 -18.10 9.66
CA VAL A 135 11.64 -19.37 10.35
C VAL A 135 13.15 -19.61 10.25
N LEU A 136 13.74 -19.42 9.07
CA LEU A 136 15.17 -19.60 8.87
C LEU A 136 16.00 -18.60 9.70
N THR A 137 15.61 -17.33 9.72
CA THR A 137 16.27 -16.31 10.56
C THR A 137 16.20 -16.67 12.05
N GLN A 138 15.06 -17.18 12.54
CA GLN A 138 14.93 -17.63 13.92
C GLN A 138 15.83 -18.84 14.22
N GLN A 139 15.95 -19.80 13.30
CA GLN A 139 16.85 -20.93 13.43
C GLN A 139 18.31 -20.46 13.48
N LEU A 140 18.72 -19.58 12.56
CA LEU A 140 20.07 -19.03 12.53
C LEU A 140 20.40 -18.26 13.82
N ALA A 141 19.47 -17.44 14.32
CA ALA A 141 19.64 -16.73 15.58
C ALA A 141 19.85 -17.69 16.77
N ARG A 142 19.13 -18.82 16.81
CA ARG A 142 19.34 -19.85 17.84
C ARG A 142 20.72 -20.49 17.72
N VAL A 143 21.17 -20.83 16.51
CA VAL A 143 22.50 -21.41 16.29
C VAL A 143 23.60 -20.44 16.71
N VAL A 144 23.49 -19.16 16.31
CA VAL A 144 24.43 -18.13 16.73
C VAL A 144 24.48 -18.02 18.25
N HIS A 145 23.33 -18.01 18.93
CA HIS A 145 23.29 -17.94 20.39
C HIS A 145 23.99 -19.13 21.07
N VAL A 146 23.79 -20.36 20.57
CA VAL A 146 24.49 -21.54 21.10
C VAL A 146 25.99 -21.42 20.89
N LEU A 147 26.43 -21.01 19.70
CA LEU A 147 27.85 -20.84 19.40
C LEU A 147 28.50 -19.74 20.26
N GLU A 148 27.77 -18.66 20.56
CA GLU A 148 28.24 -17.62 21.48
C GLU A 148 28.44 -18.16 22.90
N LEU A 149 27.52 -18.99 23.39
CA LEU A 149 27.64 -19.65 24.70
C LEU A 149 28.82 -20.63 24.75
N GLU A 150 28.97 -21.47 23.72
CA GLU A 150 30.09 -22.41 23.61
C GLU A 150 31.43 -21.68 23.53
N LYS A 151 31.49 -20.60 22.76
CA LYS A 151 32.68 -19.74 22.69
C LYS A 151 33.03 -19.18 24.07
N HIS A 152 32.06 -18.62 24.79
CA HIS A 152 32.29 -18.06 26.12
C HIS A 152 32.81 -19.12 27.10
N ALA A 153 32.22 -20.31 27.09
CA ALA A 153 32.66 -21.42 27.94
C ALA A 153 34.10 -21.88 27.62
N LEU A 154 34.47 -21.89 26.34
CA LEU A 154 35.85 -22.19 25.93
C LEU A 154 36.83 -21.10 26.35
N GLU A 155 36.47 -19.83 26.26
CA GLU A 155 37.29 -18.71 26.72
C GLU A 155 37.54 -18.79 28.24
N GLU A 156 36.49 -19.09 29.03
CA GLU A 156 36.61 -19.32 30.47
C GLU A 156 37.54 -20.51 30.78
N ALA A 157 37.33 -21.66 30.13
CA ALA A 157 38.15 -22.85 30.35
C ALA A 157 39.62 -22.60 29.98
N ASN A 158 39.88 -21.89 28.88
CA ASN A 158 41.23 -21.56 28.46
C ASN A 158 41.90 -20.60 29.45
N SER A 159 41.18 -19.59 29.94
CA SER A 159 41.71 -18.67 30.96
C SER A 159 42.05 -19.38 32.28
N ALA A 160 41.24 -20.37 32.68
CA ALA A 160 41.52 -21.20 33.86
C ALA A 160 42.77 -22.07 33.65
N LEU A 161 42.92 -22.68 32.47
CA LEU A 161 44.12 -23.43 32.12
C LEU A 161 45.38 -22.56 32.11
N GLU A 162 45.29 -21.34 31.58
CA GLU A 162 46.41 -20.39 31.60
C GLU A 162 46.80 -20.01 33.03
N GLN A 163 45.83 -19.80 33.92
CA GLN A 163 46.08 -19.56 35.35
C GLN A 163 46.74 -20.76 36.04
N ASP A 164 46.29 -21.98 35.77
CA ASP A 164 46.87 -23.22 36.30
C ASP A 164 48.31 -23.44 35.82
N LEU A 165 48.58 -23.18 34.54
CA LEU A 165 49.93 -23.25 33.98
C LEU A 165 50.85 -22.19 34.58
N ALA A 166 50.35 -20.96 34.77
CA ALA A 166 51.10 -19.89 35.43
C ALA A 166 51.42 -20.25 36.89
N ALA A 167 50.45 -20.84 37.63
CA ALA A 167 50.66 -21.31 38.99
C ALA A 167 51.71 -22.43 39.06
N ARG A 168 51.65 -23.41 38.15
CA ARG A 168 52.65 -24.50 38.08
C ARG A 168 54.05 -24.00 37.67
N GLY A 169 54.13 -23.07 36.72
CA GLY A 169 55.37 -22.42 36.30
C GLY A 169 56.01 -21.57 37.39
N GLY A 170 55.22 -20.81 38.14
CA GLY A 170 55.70 -20.03 39.29
C GLY A 170 56.18 -20.91 40.45
N VAL A 171 55.56 -22.07 40.67
CA VAL A 171 56.01 -23.05 41.67
C VAL A 171 57.35 -23.68 41.28
N THR A 172 57.57 -23.97 40.00
CA THR A 172 58.88 -24.44 39.53
C THR A 172 59.98 -23.39 39.70
N ASP A 173 59.67 -22.12 39.50
CA ASP A 173 60.65 -21.03 39.62
C ASP A 173 61.03 -20.74 41.10
N LEU A 174 60.10 -20.90 42.03
CA LEU A 174 60.38 -20.86 43.48
C LEU A 174 61.19 -22.07 43.97
N ALA A 175 61.04 -23.24 43.33
CA ALA A 175 61.79 -24.45 43.68
C ALA A 175 63.26 -24.37 43.23
N THR A 176 63.55 -23.79 42.06
CA THR A 176 64.92 -23.52 41.56
C THR A 176 65.64 -22.48 42.42
N HIS A 177 64.95 -21.40 42.82
CA HIS A 177 65.56 -20.36 43.68
C HIS A 177 65.89 -20.85 45.10
N ARG A 178 65.19 -21.88 45.61
CA ARG A 178 65.47 -22.47 46.94
C ARG A 178 66.72 -23.34 46.96
N HIS A 179 67.15 -23.89 45.82
CA HIS A 179 68.39 -24.68 45.68
C HIS A 179 69.65 -23.83 45.47
N GLY A 180 69.53 -22.55 45.11
CA GLY A 180 70.68 -21.65 44.89
C GLY A 180 71.23 -20.94 46.13
N ARG A 181 70.55 -21.02 47.29
CA ARG A 181 70.89 -20.21 48.49
C ARG A 181 71.54 -20.98 49.65
N ARG A 182 72.00 -22.21 49.41
CA ARG A 182 72.82 -22.99 50.37
C ARG A 182 74.18 -23.33 49.77
N ARG A 183 75.09 -22.35 49.68
CA ARG A 183 76.55 -22.55 49.70
C ARG A 183 77.20 -21.30 50.26
#